data_AF-A0A1M6BDA2-F1
#
_entry.id   AF-A0A1M6BDA2-F1
#
_cell.length_a   1.000
_cell.length_b   1.000
_cell.length_c   1.000
_cell.angle_alpha   90.00
_cell.angle_beta   90.00
_cell.angle_gamma   90.00
#
_symmetry.space_group_name_H-M   'P 1'
#
loop_
_entity.id
_entity.type
_entity.pdbx_description
1 polymer ?
#
loop_
_entity_poly.entity_id
_entity_poly.type
_entity_poly.pdbx_seq_one_letter_code
_entity_poly.pdbx_strand_id
1 'polypeptide(L)'
;MLTRVQSGSIVASVAVLVIGVGCSGAGVMLPTGYENLPPCEVRQYVVERLPEVGEPGCNMEGSTLLFPDGTVIAIEEVGTSFVRQVEAPHGPEFHSLNWGVPGVGAAFIEDGSVQGVWATSAKALDLHRQQLRVDGY
;
A
#
# COMPACT_ATOMS: atom_id res chain seq x y z
N MET A 1 -52.43 53.13 -17.34
CA MET A 1 -52.43 51.70 -17.72
C MET A 1 -51.29 51.04 -16.96
N LEU A 2 -51.61 50.34 -15.88
CA LEU A 2 -50.66 49.60 -15.03
C LEU A 2 -50.86 48.12 -15.33
N THR A 3 -49.95 47.50 -16.09
CA THR A 3 -49.98 46.06 -16.35
C THR A 3 -49.13 45.34 -15.31
N ARG A 4 -49.83 44.63 -14.41
CA ARG A 4 -49.26 43.73 -13.39
C ARG A 4 -48.51 42.57 -14.05
N VAL A 5 -47.34 42.29 -13.51
CA VAL A 5 -46.55 41.07 -13.70
C VAL A 5 -47.23 39.92 -12.96
N GLN A 6 -47.43 38.76 -13.61
CA GLN A 6 -47.83 37.51 -12.93
C GLN A 6 -47.01 36.32 -13.46
N SER A 7 -46.00 35.98 -12.64
CA SER A 7 -45.64 34.64 -12.15
C SER A 7 -45.52 33.49 -13.16
N GLY A 8 -44.33 33.33 -13.74
CA GLY A 8 -43.89 32.07 -14.34
C GLY A 8 -43.34 31.12 -13.27
N SER A 9 -44.03 30.01 -13.02
CA SER A 9 -43.49 28.91 -12.20
C SER A 9 -42.51 28.08 -13.03
N ILE A 10 -41.21 28.31 -12.84
CA ILE A 10 -40.16 27.43 -13.36
C ILE A 10 -39.92 26.37 -12.28
N VAL A 11 -40.46 25.17 -12.50
CA VAL A 11 -40.07 23.99 -11.71
C VAL A 11 -38.67 23.59 -12.19
N ALA A 12 -37.65 24.09 -11.49
CA ALA A 12 -36.27 23.70 -11.71
C ALA A 12 -36.07 22.30 -11.10
N SER A 13 -36.21 21.26 -11.92
CA SER A 13 -35.80 19.90 -11.57
C SER A 13 -34.30 19.91 -11.32
N VAL A 14 -33.90 19.89 -10.05
CA VAL A 14 -32.49 19.72 -9.64
C VAL A 14 -32.09 18.29 -9.99
N ALA A 15 -31.48 18.12 -11.16
CA ALA A 15 -30.78 16.89 -11.50
C ALA A 15 -29.50 16.82 -10.65
N VAL A 16 -29.59 16.14 -9.49
CA VAL A 16 -28.40 15.77 -8.71
C VAL A 16 -27.69 14.66 -9.48
N LEU A 17 -26.78 15.05 -10.36
CA LEU A 17 -25.82 14.15 -10.98
C LEU A 17 -24.79 13.80 -9.90
N VAL A 18 -25.04 12.72 -9.15
CA VAL A 18 -24.02 12.12 -8.27
C VAL A 18 -23.02 11.42 -9.18
N ILE A 19 -22.00 12.14 -9.61
CA ILE A 19 -20.82 11.56 -10.24
C ILE A 19 -20.05 10.89 -9.09
N GLY A 20 -20.41 9.65 -8.79
CA GLY A 20 -19.60 8.78 -7.97
C GLY A 20 -18.31 8.50 -8.72
N VAL A 21 -17.31 9.37 -8.56
CA VAL A 21 -15.93 9.08 -8.94
C VAL A 21 -15.43 8.07 -7.92
N GLY A 22 -15.88 6.82 -8.04
CA GLY A 22 -15.23 5.71 -7.38
C GLY A 22 -13.86 5.57 -8.03
N CYS A 23 -12.82 6.11 -7.40
CA CYS A 23 -11.46 5.64 -7.66
C CYS A 23 -11.41 4.18 -7.23
N SER A 24 -11.71 3.27 -8.15
CA SER A 24 -11.36 1.86 -7.99
C SER A 24 -9.84 1.78 -8.12
N GLY A 25 -9.12 2.02 -7.04
CA GLY A 25 -7.72 1.62 -6.97
C GLY A 25 -7.68 0.12 -7.25
N ALA A 26 -7.01 -0.30 -8.33
CA ALA A 26 -6.58 -1.68 -8.42
C ALA A 26 -5.68 -1.93 -7.22
N GLY A 27 -5.87 -3.05 -6.52
CA GLY A 27 -5.12 -3.40 -5.32
C GLY A 27 -5.11 -4.91 -5.15
N VAL A 28 -4.08 -5.44 -4.50
CA VAL A 28 -4.02 -6.87 -4.19
C VAL A 28 -4.84 -7.14 -2.92
N MET A 29 -5.71 -8.15 -2.98
CA MET A 29 -6.50 -8.58 -1.84
C MET A 29 -5.60 -9.07 -0.70
N LEU A 30 -5.78 -8.48 0.48
CA LEU A 30 -5.13 -8.95 1.70
C LEU A 30 -5.67 -10.36 2.06
N PRO A 31 -4.79 -11.36 2.30
CA PRO A 31 -5.25 -12.68 2.71
C PRO A 31 -5.91 -12.66 4.09
N THR A 32 -6.87 -13.57 4.32
CA THR A 32 -7.55 -13.73 5.61
C THR A 32 -6.63 -14.27 6.70
N GLY A 33 -6.97 -14.04 7.97
CA GLY A 33 -6.28 -14.63 9.13
C GLY A 33 -5.31 -13.69 9.83
N TYR A 34 -5.24 -12.43 9.41
CA TYR A 34 -4.39 -11.41 10.02
C TYR A 34 -5.03 -10.73 11.23
N GLU A 35 -6.36 -10.79 11.35
CA GLU A 35 -7.19 -9.97 12.25
C GLU A 35 -6.90 -10.21 13.73
N ASN A 36 -6.37 -11.39 14.06
CA ASN A 36 -6.10 -11.83 15.43
C ASN A 36 -4.62 -12.21 15.64
N LEU A 37 -3.73 -11.76 14.76
CA LEU A 37 -2.31 -12.05 14.93
C LEU A 37 -1.77 -11.34 16.18
N PRO A 38 -1.09 -12.05 17.10
CA PRO A 38 -0.36 -11.38 18.17
C PRO A 38 0.78 -10.53 17.57
N PRO A 39 1.23 -9.46 18.25
CA PRO A 39 2.41 -8.73 17.80
C PRO A 39 3.66 -9.61 17.87
N CYS A 40 4.55 -9.48 16.89
CA CYS A 40 5.89 -10.06 16.94
C CYS A 40 6.78 -9.29 17.92
N GLU A 41 7.91 -9.90 18.30
CA GLU A 41 9.00 -9.15 18.91
C GLU A 41 9.50 -8.08 17.92
N VAL A 42 9.52 -6.83 18.38
CA VAL A 42 9.98 -5.68 17.58
C VAL A 42 11.49 -5.77 17.41
N ARG A 43 11.93 -5.84 16.16
CA ARG A 43 13.37 -5.87 15.81
C ARG A 43 13.61 -5.30 14.42
N GLN A 44 14.88 -5.21 14.06
CA GLN A 44 15.30 -4.85 12.71
C GLN A 44 15.59 -6.12 11.89
N TYR A 45 15.11 -6.14 10.65
CA TYR A 45 15.33 -7.20 9.69
C TYR A 45 16.15 -6.69 8.51
N VAL A 46 17.21 -7.40 8.14
CA VAL A 46 17.92 -7.15 6.87
C VAL A 46 17.08 -7.72 5.74
N VAL A 47 16.73 -6.92 4.74
CA VAL A 47 15.77 -7.33 3.68
C VAL A 47 16.22 -8.59 2.94
N GLU A 48 17.52 -8.75 2.70
CA GLU A 48 18.12 -9.91 2.03
C GLU A 48 17.95 -11.22 2.81
N ARG A 49 17.74 -11.13 4.13
CA ARG A 49 17.55 -12.27 5.03
C ARG A 49 16.09 -12.53 5.38
N LEU A 50 15.15 -11.73 4.86
CA LEU A 50 13.72 -11.97 5.08
C LEU A 50 13.30 -13.40 4.73
N PRO A 51 13.77 -14.05 3.64
CA PRO A 51 13.37 -15.42 3.33
C PRO A 51 13.70 -16.45 4.43
N GLU A 52 14.67 -16.16 5.30
CA GLU A 52 15.03 -17.01 6.43
C GLU A 52 13.99 -16.95 7.57
N VAL A 53 13.16 -15.89 7.61
CA VAL A 53 12.10 -15.71 8.61
C VAL A 53 10.94 -16.66 8.37
N GLY A 54 10.61 -16.95 7.11
CA GLY A 54 9.47 -17.78 6.74
C GLY A 54 8.11 -17.10 6.99
N GLU A 55 7.11 -17.87 7.37
CA GLU A 55 5.83 -17.32 7.81
C GLU A 55 5.90 -17.02 9.33
N PRO A 56 5.87 -15.75 9.75
CA PRO A 56 6.17 -15.38 11.13
C PRO A 56 5.08 -15.78 12.13
N GLY A 57 3.84 -15.99 11.68
CA GLY A 57 2.70 -16.33 12.55
C GLY A 57 2.29 -15.23 13.54
N CYS A 58 2.82 -14.01 13.38
CA CYS A 58 2.54 -12.83 14.20
C CYS A 58 2.57 -11.57 13.32
N ASN A 59 2.01 -10.45 13.82
CA ASN A 59 2.04 -9.16 13.16
C ASN A 59 3.41 -8.49 13.37
N MET A 60 4.14 -8.22 12.27
CA MET A 60 5.49 -7.64 12.31
C MET A 60 5.50 -6.10 12.43
N GLU A 61 4.35 -5.46 12.56
CA GLU A 61 4.21 -4.02 12.78
C GLU A 61 5.15 -3.49 13.88
N GLY A 62 5.70 -2.29 13.64
CA GLY A 62 6.64 -1.62 14.54
C GLY A 62 8.09 -2.10 14.42
N SER A 63 8.33 -3.24 13.79
CA SER A 63 9.68 -3.65 13.36
C SER A 63 10.20 -2.76 12.22
N THR A 64 11.48 -2.91 11.87
CA THR A 64 12.10 -2.14 10.78
C THR A 64 12.79 -3.03 9.76
N LEU A 65 12.93 -2.51 8.54
CA LEU A 65 13.65 -3.14 7.43
C LEU A 65 14.91 -2.34 7.13
N LEU A 66 16.06 -3.01 7.10
CA LEU A 66 17.35 -2.46 6.69
C LEU A 66 17.66 -2.91 5.25
N PHE A 67 17.78 -1.93 4.35
CA PHE A 67 18.13 -2.12 2.95
C PHE A 67 19.66 -2.09 2.73
N PRO A 68 20.15 -2.61 1.58
CA PRO A 68 21.58 -2.70 1.30
C PRO A 68 22.32 -1.35 1.28
N ASP A 69 21.62 -0.25 0.98
CA ASP A 69 22.16 1.12 0.98
C ASP A 69 22.25 1.74 2.39
N GLY A 70 21.80 1.02 3.42
CA GLY A 70 21.71 1.50 4.80
C GLY A 70 20.39 2.20 5.13
N THR A 71 19.46 2.32 4.18
CA THR A 71 18.14 2.88 4.43
C THR A 71 17.34 1.98 5.38
N VAL A 72 16.72 2.60 6.38
CA VAL A 72 15.83 1.94 7.32
C VAL A 72 14.42 2.47 7.15
N ILE A 73 13.43 1.58 7.02
CA ILE A 73 12.01 1.93 7.01
C ILE A 73 11.24 1.10 8.04
N ALA A 74 10.13 1.62 8.54
CA ALA A 74 9.24 0.90 9.44
C ALA A 74 8.37 -0.11 8.69
N ILE A 75 8.01 -1.19 9.38
CA ILE A 75 6.92 -2.08 8.98
C ILE A 75 5.65 -1.52 9.60
N GLU A 76 4.76 -1.02 8.74
CA GLU A 76 3.47 -0.46 9.15
C GLU A 76 2.46 -1.57 9.50
N GLU A 77 1.26 -1.14 9.90
CA GLU A 77 0.12 -2.01 10.15
C GLU A 77 -0.21 -2.92 8.95
N VAL A 78 -0.87 -4.05 9.22
CA VAL A 78 -1.26 -5.01 8.19
C VAL A 78 -2.18 -4.34 7.16
N GLY A 79 -1.87 -4.51 5.88
CA GLY A 79 -2.63 -3.97 4.75
C GLY A 79 -2.21 -2.56 4.33
N THR A 80 -1.33 -1.90 5.08
CA THR A 80 -0.83 -0.58 4.74
C THR A 80 0.48 -0.68 3.93
N SER A 81 0.50 0.01 2.78
CA SER A 81 1.73 0.20 2.01
C SER A 81 2.52 1.37 2.55
N PHE A 82 3.80 1.16 2.75
CA PHE A 82 4.74 2.23 3.05
C PHE A 82 5.71 2.40 1.89
N VAL A 83 5.77 3.62 1.37
CA VAL A 83 6.70 4.01 0.31
C VAL A 83 7.54 5.17 0.82
N ARG A 84 8.85 5.02 0.75
CA ARG A 84 9.80 6.11 1.00
C ARG A 84 10.59 6.38 -0.26
N GLN A 85 10.48 7.60 -0.77
CA GLN A 85 11.31 8.09 -1.86
C GLN A 85 12.43 8.96 -1.29
N VAL A 86 13.67 8.60 -1.56
CA VAL A 86 14.83 9.44 -1.31
C VAL A 86 14.94 10.39 -2.51
N GLU A 87 15.12 11.70 -2.27
CA GLU A 87 15.32 12.71 -3.33
C GLU A 87 14.25 12.69 -4.44
N ALA A 88 12.98 12.78 -4.04
CA ALA A 88 11.86 12.83 -4.98
C ALA A 88 11.99 13.96 -6.03
N PRO A 89 11.56 13.74 -7.29
CA PRO A 89 10.89 12.54 -7.80
C PRO A 89 11.85 11.54 -8.50
N HIS A 90 13.16 11.69 -8.34
CA HIS A 90 14.16 10.98 -9.16
C HIS A 90 15.09 10.06 -8.38
N GLY A 91 15.10 10.13 -7.05
CA GLY A 91 15.92 9.22 -6.27
C GLY A 91 15.22 7.90 -5.92
N PRO A 92 15.95 7.01 -5.25
CA PRO A 92 15.51 5.64 -5.04
C PRO A 92 14.28 5.53 -4.15
N GLU A 93 13.46 4.53 -4.43
CA GLU A 93 12.20 4.23 -3.73
C GLU A 93 12.29 2.91 -2.98
N PHE A 94 11.82 2.92 -1.73
CA PHE A 94 11.77 1.79 -0.83
C PHE A 94 10.33 1.50 -0.49
N HIS A 95 9.88 0.32 -0.84
CA HIS A 95 8.51 -0.14 -0.60
C HIS A 95 8.53 -1.20 0.48
N SER A 96 7.52 -1.18 1.34
CA SER A 96 7.20 -2.30 2.21
C SER A 96 5.69 -2.47 2.35
N LEU A 97 5.27 -3.72 2.49
CA LEU A 97 3.89 -4.05 2.80
C LEU A 97 3.82 -5.18 3.81
N ASN A 98 3.05 -4.96 4.86
CA ASN A 98 2.72 -5.98 5.84
C ASN A 98 1.46 -6.73 5.38
N TRP A 99 1.64 -7.97 4.93
CA TRP A 99 0.54 -8.84 4.49
C TRP A 99 -0.11 -9.60 5.65
N GLY A 100 0.40 -9.46 6.88
CA GLY A 100 -0.02 -10.24 8.05
C GLY A 100 0.30 -11.73 7.83
N VAL A 101 -0.67 -12.47 7.29
CA VAL A 101 -0.43 -13.81 6.73
C VAL A 101 -0.30 -13.66 5.20
N PRO A 102 0.89 -13.85 4.61
CA PRO A 102 1.94 -14.76 5.07
C PRO A 102 3.24 -14.05 5.52
N GLY A 103 3.17 -12.76 5.85
CA GLY A 103 4.26 -11.96 6.42
C GLY A 103 4.50 -10.65 5.69
N VAL A 104 5.75 -10.24 5.51
CA VAL A 104 6.11 -8.91 4.96
C VAL A 104 6.80 -9.04 3.62
N GLY A 105 6.47 -8.14 2.69
CA GLY A 105 7.20 -7.92 1.44
C GLY A 105 7.91 -6.57 1.43
N ALA A 106 9.04 -6.48 0.75
CA ALA A 106 9.80 -5.27 0.56
C ALA A 106 10.39 -5.20 -0.85
N ALA A 107 10.53 -4.00 -1.39
CA ALA A 107 11.15 -3.77 -2.69
C ALA A 107 12.01 -2.52 -2.70
N PHE A 108 13.04 -2.56 -3.54
CA PHE A 108 13.91 -1.44 -3.86
C PHE A 108 13.77 -1.13 -5.35
N ILE A 109 13.43 0.12 -5.65
CA ILE A 109 13.18 0.63 -6.99
C ILE A 109 14.13 1.81 -7.23
N GLU A 110 14.78 1.81 -8.38
CA GLU A 110 15.68 2.87 -8.80
C GLU A 110 15.45 3.13 -10.29
N ASP A 111 15.36 4.39 -10.67
CA ASP A 111 15.07 4.83 -12.04
C ASP A 111 13.83 4.14 -12.64
N GLY A 112 12.78 3.98 -11.82
CA GLY A 112 11.52 3.34 -12.21
C GLY A 112 11.61 1.83 -12.47
N SER A 113 12.73 1.20 -12.13
CA SER A 113 12.96 -0.23 -12.31
C SER A 113 13.14 -0.94 -10.97
N VAL A 114 12.51 -2.10 -10.81
CA VAL A 114 12.68 -2.94 -9.62
C VAL A 114 14.07 -3.54 -9.60
N GLN A 115 14.89 -3.10 -8.66
CA GLN A 115 16.26 -3.58 -8.47
C GLN A 115 16.30 -4.81 -7.53
N GLY A 116 15.36 -4.88 -6.59
CA GLY A 116 15.27 -6.01 -5.65
C GLY A 116 13.88 -6.18 -5.04
N VAL A 117 13.51 -7.43 -4.79
CA VAL A 117 12.27 -7.79 -4.10
C VAL A 117 12.57 -8.92 -3.12
N TRP A 118 12.20 -8.70 -1.86
CA TRP A 118 12.40 -9.63 -0.77
C TRP A 118 11.10 -9.81 0.00
N ALA A 119 10.93 -10.97 0.62
CA ALA A 119 9.79 -11.20 1.48
C ALA A 119 10.10 -12.30 2.49
N THR A 120 9.32 -12.36 3.56
CA THR A 120 9.50 -13.36 4.61
C THR A 120 9.16 -14.77 4.12
N SER A 121 8.18 -14.89 3.22
CA SER A 121 7.72 -16.16 2.65
C SER A 121 7.52 -16.07 1.14
N ALA A 122 7.49 -17.22 0.46
CA ALA A 122 7.23 -17.28 -0.98
C ALA A 122 5.86 -16.69 -1.38
N LYS A 123 4.85 -16.85 -0.51
CA LYS A 123 3.52 -16.30 -0.74
C LYS A 123 3.49 -14.78 -0.53
N ALA A 124 4.23 -14.25 0.46
CA ALA A 124 4.39 -12.79 0.63
C ALA A 124 5.12 -12.20 -0.58
N LEU A 125 6.12 -12.90 -1.11
CA LEU A 125 6.85 -12.48 -2.30
C LEU A 125 5.95 -12.37 -3.52
N ASP A 126 5.08 -13.37 -3.73
CA ASP A 126 4.13 -13.36 -4.85
C ASP A 126 3.12 -12.20 -4.73
N LEU A 127 2.52 -12.01 -3.56
CA LEU A 127 1.60 -10.90 -3.30
C LEU A 127 2.28 -9.54 -3.50
N HIS A 128 3.52 -9.39 -3.02
CA HIS A 128 4.26 -8.16 -3.19
C HIS A 128 4.58 -7.87 -4.66
N ARG A 129 4.95 -8.89 -5.44
CA ARG A 129 5.11 -8.74 -6.90
C ARG A 129 3.80 -8.42 -7.60
N GLN A 130 2.67 -8.95 -7.15
CA GLN A 130 1.35 -8.58 -7.67
C GLN A 130 1.08 -7.09 -7.41
N GLN A 131 1.41 -6.59 -6.21
CA GLN A 131 1.20 -5.20 -5.85
C GLN A 131 2.10 -4.27 -6.68
N LEU A 132 3.38 -4.61 -6.84
CA LEU A 132 4.29 -3.86 -7.70
C LEU A 132 3.76 -3.72 -9.14
N ARG A 133 3.18 -4.80 -9.71
CA ARG A 133 2.56 -4.74 -11.05
C ARG A 133 1.33 -3.83 -11.10
N VAL A 134 0.56 -3.78 -10.02
CA VAL A 134 -0.57 -2.87 -9.87
C VAL A 134 -0.09 -1.42 -9.81
N ASP A 135 1.03 -1.18 -9.12
CA ASP A 135 1.65 0.14 -8.97
C ASP A 135 2.43 0.59 -10.22
N GLY A 136 2.64 -0.30 -11.19
CA GLY A 136 3.20 0.00 -12.51
C GLY A 136 4.65 -0.43 -12.73
N TYR A 137 5.18 -1.31 -11.88
CA TYR A 137 6.55 -1.85 -11.95
C TYR A 137 6.62 -3.29 -12.51
#